data_AF-A0A2J8WEY3-F1
#
_entry.id   AF-A0A2J8WEY3-F1
#
_cell.length_a   1.000
_cell.length_b   1.000
_cell.length_c   1.000
_cell.angle_alpha   90.00
_cell.angle_beta   90.00
_cell.angle_gamma   90.00
#
_symmetry.space_group_name_H-M   'P 1'
#
loop_
_entity.id
_entity.type
_entity.pdbx_description
1 polymer ?
#
loop_
_entity_poly.entity_id
_entity_poly.type
_entity_poly.pdbx_seq_one_letter_code
_entity_poly.pdbx_strand_id
1 'polypeptide(L)'
;MPHSAGGTAGVGLEAAEPTALLTRAEPPSEPTGVLSEEQIRLKKLKRQEEEQAHATSLPPRASSPPQILPQLSPEQLGMIEKLVAAQQQCNQRSFSDRLRVTVMLLETSRRYNPGSESITFLKDFSYNREDFAKAGLQVEFINPIFEFSRAMNELQLNDAEFALLIA
;
A
#
# COMPACT_ATOMS: atom_id res chain seq x y z
N MET A 1 -70.47 -26.58 -15.78
CA MET A 1 -70.70 -26.67 -14.32
C MET A 1 -71.46 -27.96 -14.02
N PRO A 2 -71.24 -28.65 -12.89
CA PRO A 2 -70.50 -28.28 -11.66
C PRO A 2 -69.22 -29.15 -11.47
N HIS A 3 -68.12 -28.82 -10.78
CA HIS A 3 -67.78 -28.03 -9.58
C HIS A 3 -68.43 -28.51 -8.26
N SER A 4 -67.72 -29.39 -7.55
CA SER A 4 -67.81 -29.56 -6.08
C SER A 4 -66.67 -28.73 -5.46
N ALA A 5 -66.93 -27.70 -4.63
CA ALA A 5 -67.26 -27.74 -3.20
C ALA A 5 -66.18 -28.50 -2.39
N GLY A 6 -65.52 -27.97 -1.36
CA GLY A 6 -65.67 -26.78 -0.51
C GLY A 6 -64.98 -27.08 0.84
N GLY A 7 -64.51 -26.04 1.55
CA GLY A 7 -63.97 -26.09 2.93
C GLY A 7 -62.55 -25.51 2.98
N THR A 8 -62.22 -24.33 3.54
CA THR A 8 -62.61 -23.52 4.73
C THR A 8 -62.22 -24.12 6.09
N ALA A 9 -61.09 -23.62 6.64
CA ALA A 9 -60.91 -23.10 8.02
C ALA A 9 -59.55 -23.47 8.64
N GLY A 10 -58.93 -22.50 9.33
CA GLY A 10 -57.89 -22.71 10.35
C GLY A 10 -56.58 -21.96 10.08
N VAL A 11 -56.51 -20.64 10.30
CA VAL A 11 -55.95 -19.95 11.49
C VAL A 11 -54.57 -20.45 11.96
N GLY A 12 -53.59 -19.54 11.97
CA GLY A 12 -52.25 -19.80 12.52
C GLY A 12 -51.22 -18.75 12.12
N LEU A 13 -51.46 -17.48 12.44
CA LEU A 13 -50.41 -16.45 12.48
C LEU A 13 -49.61 -16.70 13.77
N GLU A 14 -48.39 -17.21 13.66
CA GLU A 14 -47.41 -17.13 14.73
C GLU A 14 -46.29 -16.19 14.28
N ALA A 15 -46.32 -14.99 14.85
CA ALA A 15 -45.20 -14.07 14.85
C ALA A 15 -44.23 -14.49 15.95
N ALA A 16 -43.05 -14.94 15.57
CA ALA A 16 -41.91 -15.06 16.46
C ALA A 16 -40.72 -14.34 15.80
N GLU A 17 -40.55 -13.10 16.21
CA GLU A 17 -39.31 -12.34 16.09
C GLU A 17 -38.20 -13.07 16.85
N PRO A 18 -36.97 -13.12 16.32
CA PRO A 18 -35.81 -13.04 17.18
C PRO A 18 -35.00 -11.79 16.83
N THR A 19 -35.16 -10.76 17.66
CA THR A 19 -34.12 -9.77 17.94
C THR A 19 -32.84 -10.51 18.31
N ALA A 20 -31.85 -10.48 17.41
CA ALA A 20 -30.47 -10.82 17.70
C ALA A 20 -29.53 -9.96 16.85
N LEU A 21 -29.17 -8.81 17.43
CA LEU A 21 -27.87 -8.14 17.36
C LEU A 21 -27.22 -7.92 15.99
N LEU A 22 -27.26 -6.65 15.57
CA LEU A 22 -26.25 -6.02 14.73
C LEU A 22 -24.85 -6.17 15.37
N THR A 23 -24.09 -7.17 14.94
CA THR A 23 -22.63 -7.12 15.07
C THR A 23 -22.08 -6.38 13.85
N ARG A 24 -21.78 -5.11 14.08
CA ARG A 24 -20.86 -4.29 13.31
C ARG A 24 -19.57 -5.09 13.04
N ALA A 25 -19.35 -5.49 11.79
CA ALA A 25 -18.03 -5.92 11.34
C ALA A 25 -17.16 -4.68 11.14
N GLU A 26 -16.14 -4.53 11.98
CA GLU A 26 -15.08 -3.53 11.92
C GLU A 26 -14.27 -3.61 10.61
N PRO A 27 -13.81 -2.48 10.04
CA PRO A 27 -12.82 -2.44 8.96
C PRO A 27 -11.37 -2.58 9.53
N PRO A 28 -10.35 -2.72 8.67
CA PRO A 28 -9.37 -3.81 8.69
C PRO A 28 -8.25 -3.66 9.73
N SER A 29 -7.64 -4.80 10.06
CA SER A 29 -6.39 -4.91 10.82
C SER A 29 -5.33 -3.92 10.34
N GLU A 30 -4.93 -3.02 11.24
CA GLU A 30 -3.80 -2.11 11.07
C GLU A 30 -2.50 -2.89 10.78
N PRO A 31 -1.59 -2.35 9.96
CA PRO A 31 -0.27 -2.94 9.78
C PRO A 31 0.49 -2.91 11.12
N THR A 32 0.92 -4.09 11.52
CA THR A 32 1.85 -4.33 12.62
C THR A 32 3.07 -3.40 12.50
N GLY A 33 3.22 -2.49 13.46
CA GLY A 33 4.52 -1.94 13.84
C GLY A 33 4.81 -0.46 13.56
N VAL A 34 3.82 0.43 13.59
CA VAL A 34 4.07 1.88 13.73
C VAL A 34 3.59 2.35 15.11
N LEU A 35 4.52 2.81 15.94
CA LEU A 35 4.18 3.46 17.21
C LEU A 35 3.31 4.70 16.90
N SER A 36 2.23 4.89 17.64
CA SER A 36 1.44 6.12 17.51
C SER A 36 2.31 7.34 17.80
N GLU A 37 1.98 8.49 17.19
CA GLU A 37 2.74 9.73 17.35
C GLU A 37 2.97 10.09 18.82
N GLU A 38 1.99 9.77 19.68
CA GLU A 38 2.10 10.00 21.11
C GLU A 38 3.11 9.08 21.80
N GLN A 39 3.21 7.81 21.40
CA GLN A 39 4.25 6.93 21.95
C GLN A 39 5.66 7.39 21.56
N ILE A 40 5.82 7.99 20.38
CA ILE A 40 7.11 8.57 19.93
C ILE A 40 7.46 9.79 20.79
N ARG A 41 6.50 10.67 21.08
CA ARG A 41 6.70 11.85 21.94
C ARG A 41 7.07 11.46 23.36
N LEU A 42 6.37 10.49 23.96
CA LEU A 42 6.68 10.00 25.31
C LEU A 42 8.05 9.34 25.38
N LYS A 43 8.46 8.54 24.38
CA LYS A 43 9.81 7.97 24.33
C LYS A 43 10.90 9.04 24.19
N LYS A 44 10.65 10.11 23.41
CA LYS A 44 11.57 11.25 23.33
C LYS A 44 11.70 11.99 24.66
N LEU A 45 10.58 12.27 25.34
CA LEU A 45 10.58 12.96 26.62
C LEU A 45 11.28 12.15 27.71
N LYS A 46 10.99 10.84 27.80
CA LYS A 46 11.61 9.94 28.78
C LYS A 46 13.13 9.81 28.57
N ARG A 47 13.57 9.76 27.32
CA ARG A 47 15.00 9.74 26.98
C ARG A 47 15.70 11.05 27.35
N GLN A 48 15.02 12.18 27.17
CA GLN A 48 15.53 13.49 27.59
C GLN A 48 15.65 13.62 29.11
N GLU A 49 14.69 13.06 29.86
CA GLU A 49 14.75 13.01 31.33
C GLU A 49 15.88 12.10 31.83
N GLU A 50 16.10 10.95 31.18
CA GLU A 50 17.19 10.03 31.50
C GLU A 50 18.57 10.65 31.21
N GLU A 51 18.73 11.39 30.10
CA GLU A 51 19.93 12.19 29.83
C GLU A 51 20.12 13.33 30.85
N GLN A 52 19.04 13.93 31.35
CA GLN A 52 19.09 15.02 32.32
C GLN A 52 19.39 14.52 33.75
N ALA A 53 18.93 13.32 34.10
CA ALA A 53 19.27 12.66 35.37
C ALA A 53 20.76 12.28 35.44
N HIS A 54 21.39 11.97 34.32
CA HIS A 54 22.84 11.75 34.25
C HIS A 54 23.68 13.04 34.24
N ALA A 55 23.08 14.21 34.01
CA ALA A 55 23.77 15.50 34.00
C ALA A 55 23.82 16.20 35.37
N THR A 56 23.10 15.70 36.39
CA THR A 56 22.82 16.45 37.64
C THR A 56 23.74 16.11 38.84
N SER A 57 24.75 15.23 38.70
CA SER A 57 25.61 14.85 39.84
C SER A 57 27.05 15.40 39.85
N LEU A 58 27.43 16.31 38.95
CA LEU A 58 28.80 16.84 38.92
C LEU A 58 28.96 18.15 39.73
N PRO A 59 30.06 18.32 40.50
CA PRO A 59 30.36 19.51 41.29
C PRO A 59 30.58 20.76 40.40
N PRO A 60 30.58 21.99 40.95
CA PRO A 60 30.67 23.21 40.15
C PRO A 60 31.91 23.18 39.28
N ARG A 61 31.65 23.11 37.97
CA ARG A 61 32.63 22.95 36.91
C ARG A 61 33.49 24.21 36.83
N ALA A 62 34.80 24.08 37.05
CA ALA A 62 35.75 25.07 36.59
C ALA A 62 35.47 25.36 35.10
N SER A 63 35.40 26.63 34.72
CA SER A 63 35.04 27.09 33.38
C SER A 63 35.75 26.25 32.31
N SER A 64 34.99 25.40 31.64
CA SER A 64 35.55 24.57 30.58
C SER A 64 35.87 25.47 29.39
N PRO A 65 36.99 25.22 28.68
CA PRO A 65 37.20 25.86 27.38
C PRO A 65 35.95 25.63 26.51
N PRO A 66 35.59 26.58 25.64
CA PRO A 66 34.43 26.41 24.76
C PRO A 66 34.56 25.07 24.04
N GLN A 67 33.53 24.22 24.15
CA GLN A 67 33.45 22.97 23.41
C GLN A 67 33.30 23.34 21.93
N ILE A 68 34.43 23.47 21.24
CA ILE A 68 34.48 23.67 19.80
C ILE A 68 34.05 22.31 19.20
N LEU A 69 32.79 22.22 18.78
CA LEU A 69 32.34 21.13 17.90
C LEU A 69 33.36 21.02 16.76
N PRO A 70 33.85 19.83 16.39
CA PRO A 70 34.78 19.68 15.28
C PRO A 70 34.22 20.38 14.04
N GLN A 71 34.76 21.55 13.71
CA GLN A 71 34.37 22.28 12.51
C GLN A 71 34.88 21.46 11.34
N LEU A 72 33.94 20.87 10.60
CA LEU A 72 34.26 20.09 9.40
C LEU A 72 35.07 20.97 8.45
N SER A 73 36.18 20.44 7.94
CA SER A 73 36.96 21.16 6.94
C SER A 73 36.10 21.40 5.68
N PRO A 74 36.41 22.43 4.87
CA PRO A 74 35.71 22.67 3.62
C PRO A 74 35.70 21.43 2.69
N GLU A 75 36.76 20.62 2.75
CA GLU A 75 36.86 19.37 2.01
C GLU A 75 35.89 18.29 2.53
N GLN A 76 35.77 18.16 3.86
CA GLN A 76 34.81 17.24 4.47
C GLN A 76 33.37 17.63 4.14
N LEU A 77 33.05 18.92 4.15
CA LEU A 77 31.74 19.42 3.73
C LEU A 77 31.46 19.11 2.25
N GLY A 78 32.42 19.35 1.36
CA GLY A 78 32.27 19.01 -0.06
C GLY A 78 32.10 17.51 -0.30
N MET A 79 32.71 16.65 0.53
CA MET A 79 32.50 15.20 0.47
C MET A 79 31.10 14.80 0.92
N ILE A 80 30.60 15.39 2.01
CA ILE A 80 29.24 15.18 2.51
C ILE A 80 28.22 15.59 1.44
N GLU A 81 28.38 16.74 0.81
CA GLU A 81 27.49 17.21 -0.27
C GLU A 81 27.45 16.23 -1.44
N LYS A 82 28.60 15.72 -1.88
CA LYS A 82 28.67 14.70 -2.94
C LYS A 82 27.97 13.41 -2.54
N LEU A 83 28.14 12.97 -1.30
CA LEU A 83 27.49 11.76 -0.79
C LEU A 83 25.98 11.93 -0.72
N VAL A 84 25.50 13.08 -0.24
CA VAL A 84 24.08 13.41 -0.18
C VAL A 84 23.48 13.46 -1.59
N ALA A 85 24.16 14.10 -2.54
CA ALA A 85 23.72 14.15 -3.93
C ALA A 85 23.63 12.75 -4.56
N ALA A 86 24.65 11.91 -4.34
CA ALA A 86 24.64 10.53 -4.82
C ALA A 86 23.50 9.71 -4.20
N GLN A 87 23.28 9.83 -2.88
CA GLN A 87 22.18 9.14 -2.20
C GLN A 87 20.82 9.60 -2.72
N GLN A 88 20.65 10.90 -2.93
CA GLN A 88 19.41 11.45 -3.46
C GLN A 88 19.13 10.94 -4.88
N GLN A 89 20.17 10.80 -5.71
CA GLN A 89 20.07 10.21 -7.04
C GLN A 89 19.69 8.73 -6.98
N CYS A 90 20.30 7.94 -6.09
CA CYS A 90 19.92 6.54 -5.87
C CYS A 90 18.46 6.41 -5.43
N ASN A 91 18.01 7.27 -4.51
CA ASN A 91 16.63 7.30 -4.05
C ASN A 91 15.65 7.65 -5.19
N GLN A 92 15.98 8.65 -6.00
CA GLN A 92 15.16 9.03 -7.16
C GLN A 92 15.07 7.90 -8.19
N ARG A 93 16.20 7.24 -8.51
CA ARG A 93 16.17 6.08 -9.42
C ARG A 93 15.34 4.94 -8.87
N SER A 94 15.55 4.56 -7.62
CA SER A 94 14.78 3.49 -6.96
C SER A 94 13.27 3.77 -7.00
N PHE A 95 12.89 5.01 -6.70
CA PHE A 95 11.50 5.43 -6.80
C PHE A 95 10.97 5.35 -8.23
N SER A 96 11.72 5.89 -9.20
CA SER A 96 11.36 5.88 -10.61
C SER A 96 11.20 4.47 -11.17
N ASP A 97 12.08 3.55 -10.81
CA ASP A 97 12.04 2.16 -11.30
C ASP A 97 10.83 1.43 -10.73
N ARG A 98 10.54 1.61 -9.43
CA ARG A 98 9.34 1.05 -8.79
C ARG A 98 8.06 1.62 -9.39
N LEU A 99 8.01 2.93 -9.63
CA LEU A 99 6.87 3.58 -10.27
C LEU A 99 6.68 3.07 -11.70
N ARG A 100 7.76 2.93 -12.47
CA ARG A 100 7.72 2.44 -13.85
C ARG A 100 7.11 1.05 -13.96
N VAL A 101 7.47 0.11 -13.08
CA VAL A 101 6.87 -1.23 -13.08
C VAL A 101 5.38 -1.17 -12.74
N THR A 102 5.00 -0.36 -11.76
CA THR A 102 3.60 -0.21 -11.34
C THR A 102 2.75 0.40 -12.46
N VAL A 103 3.23 1.47 -13.09
CA VAL A 103 2.56 2.11 -14.23
C VAL A 103 2.47 1.16 -15.42
N MET A 104 3.54 0.41 -15.72
CA MET A 104 3.51 -0.60 -16.78
C MET A 104 2.43 -1.67 -16.52
N LEU A 105 2.31 -2.15 -15.28
CA LEU A 105 1.29 -3.14 -14.92
C LEU A 105 -0.13 -2.58 -15.02
N LEU A 106 -0.34 -1.33 -14.59
CA LEU A 106 -1.60 -0.63 -14.79
C LEU A 106 -1.92 -0.54 -16.29
N GLU A 107 -1.03 0.03 -17.10
CA GLU A 107 -1.25 0.16 -18.54
C GLU A 107 -1.51 -1.19 -19.23
N THR A 108 -0.86 -2.25 -18.76
CA THR A 108 -1.08 -3.63 -19.21
C THR A 108 -2.51 -4.07 -18.92
N SER A 109 -3.01 -3.82 -17.70
CA SER A 109 -4.37 -4.18 -17.30
C SER A 109 -5.45 -3.47 -18.13
N ARG A 110 -5.21 -2.23 -18.55
CA ARG A 110 -6.13 -1.47 -19.42
C ARG A 110 -6.29 -2.08 -20.81
N ARG A 111 -5.30 -2.88 -21.25
CA ARG A 111 -5.30 -3.55 -22.56
C ARG A 111 -5.74 -5.02 -22.47
N TYR A 112 -6.20 -5.47 -21.30
CA TYR A 112 -6.70 -6.82 -21.13
C TYR A 112 -8.07 -7.00 -21.79
N ASN A 113 -8.21 -8.08 -22.54
CA ASN A 113 -9.46 -8.50 -23.15
C ASN A 113 -9.96 -9.79 -22.46
N PRO A 114 -11.08 -9.72 -21.72
CA PRO A 114 -11.63 -10.89 -21.04
C PRO A 114 -12.17 -11.95 -22.00
N GLY A 115 -12.58 -11.58 -23.22
CA GLY A 115 -13.14 -12.53 -24.20
C GLY A 115 -12.10 -13.49 -24.79
N SER A 116 -10.85 -13.05 -24.92
CA SER A 116 -9.73 -13.84 -25.44
C SER A 116 -8.69 -14.20 -24.38
N GLU A 117 -8.91 -13.81 -23.13
CA GLU A 117 -7.95 -13.87 -22.03
C GLU A 117 -6.52 -13.44 -22.44
N SER A 118 -6.44 -12.32 -23.14
CA SER A 118 -5.18 -11.83 -23.72
C SER A 118 -4.95 -10.36 -23.43
N ILE A 119 -3.70 -9.93 -23.55
CA ILE A 119 -3.30 -8.52 -23.45
C ILE A 119 -2.84 -8.08 -24.83
N THR A 120 -3.41 -6.98 -25.33
CA THR A 120 -3.02 -6.41 -26.61
C THR A 120 -1.85 -5.44 -26.43
N PHE A 121 -0.73 -5.73 -27.06
CA PHE A 121 0.42 -4.84 -27.18
C PHE A 121 0.51 -4.31 -28.61
N LEU A 122 1.03 -3.08 -28.74
CA LEU A 122 1.06 -2.36 -30.02
C LEU A 122 -0.35 -2.32 -30.64
N LYS A 123 -0.46 -2.12 -31.95
CA LYS A 123 -1.77 -1.84 -32.55
C LYS A 123 -2.67 -3.08 -32.62
N ASP A 124 -2.11 -4.29 -32.77
CA ASP A 124 -2.92 -5.47 -33.10
C ASP A 124 -2.36 -6.82 -32.58
N PHE A 125 -1.29 -6.82 -31.77
CA PHE A 125 -0.70 -8.08 -31.30
C PHE A 125 -1.22 -8.44 -29.91
N SER A 126 -2.00 -9.51 -29.82
CA SER A 126 -2.52 -10.00 -28.55
C SER A 126 -1.80 -11.26 -28.11
N TYR A 127 -1.45 -11.32 -26.83
CA TYR A 127 -0.70 -12.43 -26.24
C TYR A 127 -1.48 -12.97 -25.04
N ASN A 128 -1.66 -14.29 -24.99
CA ASN A 128 -2.23 -14.99 -23.83
C ASN A 128 -1.11 -15.54 -22.93
N ARG A 129 -1.50 -16.18 -21.82
CA ARG A 129 -0.55 -16.74 -20.85
C ARG A 129 0.43 -17.72 -21.50
N GLU A 130 -0.04 -18.54 -22.42
CA GLU A 130 0.76 -19.54 -23.11
C GLU A 130 1.82 -18.89 -24.00
N ASP A 131 1.51 -17.76 -24.64
CA ASP A 131 2.48 -17.04 -25.46
C ASP A 131 3.61 -16.44 -24.61
N PHE A 132 3.29 -15.92 -23.42
CA PHE A 132 4.32 -15.49 -22.45
C PHE A 132 5.15 -16.67 -21.94
N ALA A 133 4.53 -17.82 -21.67
CA ALA A 133 5.24 -19.02 -21.23
C ALA A 133 6.20 -19.53 -22.33
N LYS A 134 5.76 -19.56 -23.59
CA LYS A 134 6.59 -19.91 -24.75
C LYS A 134 7.76 -18.95 -24.95
N ALA A 135 7.58 -17.67 -24.58
CA ALA A 135 8.66 -16.68 -24.58
C ALA A 135 9.65 -16.85 -23.40
N GLY A 136 9.42 -17.83 -22.51
CA GLY A 136 10.31 -18.18 -21.40
C GLY A 136 10.00 -17.45 -20.09
N LEU A 137 8.87 -16.74 -19.99
CA LEU A 137 8.45 -16.13 -18.74
C LEU A 137 7.89 -17.20 -17.80
N GLN A 138 8.26 -17.14 -16.51
CA GLN A 138 7.81 -18.12 -15.53
C GLN A 138 6.34 -17.89 -15.17
N VAL A 139 5.60 -18.97 -14.90
CA VAL A 139 4.17 -18.94 -14.60
C VAL A 139 3.86 -18.11 -13.35
N GLU A 140 4.79 -18.11 -12.40
CA GLU A 140 4.75 -17.31 -11.16
C GLU A 140 4.78 -15.80 -11.42
N PHE A 141 5.29 -15.37 -12.58
CA PHE A 141 5.20 -13.98 -13.03
C PHE A 141 4.00 -13.75 -13.95
N ILE A 142 3.66 -14.73 -14.81
CA ILE A 142 2.56 -14.60 -15.76
C ILE A 142 1.21 -14.52 -15.04
N ASN A 143 0.92 -15.46 -14.13
CA ASN A 143 -0.40 -15.56 -13.52
C ASN A 143 -0.80 -14.30 -12.76
N PRO A 144 0.05 -13.73 -11.89
CA PRO A 144 -0.28 -12.49 -11.19
C PRO A 144 -0.57 -11.30 -12.13
N ILE A 145 0.13 -11.20 -13.27
CA ILE A 145 -0.13 -10.12 -14.25
C ILE A 145 -1.54 -10.24 -14.82
N PHE A 146 -1.95 -11.44 -15.23
CA PHE A 146 -3.26 -11.66 -15.83
C PHE A 146 -4.40 -11.61 -14.80
N GLU A 147 -4.18 -12.11 -13.57
CA GLU A 147 -5.14 -12.00 -12.48
C GLU A 147 -5.37 -10.55 -12.09
N PHE A 148 -4.31 -9.77 -11.91
CA PHE A 148 -4.40 -8.33 -11.70
C PHE A 148 -5.14 -7.65 -12.84
N SER A 149 -4.81 -8.00 -14.09
CA SER A 149 -5.42 -7.40 -15.25
C SER A 149 -6.92 -7.67 -15.35
N ARG A 150 -7.36 -8.88 -15.01
CA ARG A 150 -8.78 -9.24 -14.91
C ARG A 150 -9.47 -8.43 -13.82
N ALA A 151 -8.91 -8.39 -12.62
CA ALA A 151 -9.48 -7.63 -11.51
C ALA A 151 -9.63 -6.13 -11.83
N MET A 152 -8.63 -5.52 -12.47
CA MET A 152 -8.70 -4.13 -12.93
C MET A 152 -9.75 -3.89 -14.02
N ASN A 153 -9.94 -4.85 -14.92
CA ASN A 153 -10.97 -4.77 -15.95
C ASN A 153 -12.39 -4.83 -15.33
N GLU A 154 -12.58 -5.62 -14.28
CA GLU A 154 -13.85 -5.74 -13.55
C GLU A 154 -14.26 -4.45 -12.81
N LEU A 155 -13.30 -3.61 -12.44
CA LEU A 155 -13.56 -2.30 -11.80
C LEU A 155 -14.20 -1.28 -12.76
N GLN A 156 -14.10 -1.48 -14.08
CA GLN A 156 -14.65 -0.58 -15.10
C GLN A 156 -14.24 0.90 -14.93
N LEU A 157 -12.97 1.14 -14.58
CA LEU A 157 -12.46 2.50 -14.42
C LEU A 157 -12.53 3.28 -15.74
N ASN A 158 -12.95 4.54 -15.66
CA ASN A 158 -12.90 5.46 -16.79
C ASN A 158 -11.50 6.06 -16.98
N ASP A 159 -11.29 6.76 -18.11
CA ASP A 159 -10.00 7.32 -18.47
C ASP A 159 -9.43 8.31 -17.44
N ALA A 160 -10.29 9.08 -16.75
CA ALA A 160 -9.86 10.02 -15.72
C ALA A 160 -9.42 9.29 -14.45
N GLU A 161 -10.20 8.31 -13.97
CA GLU A 161 -9.86 7.50 -12.81
C GLU A 161 -8.53 6.77 -13.01
N PHE A 162 -8.32 6.23 -14.21
CA PHE A 162 -7.07 5.57 -14.56
C PHE A 162 -5.89 6.56 -14.64
N ALA A 163 -6.11 7.78 -15.14
CA ALA A 163 -5.09 8.82 -15.15
C ALA A 163 -4.69 9.25 -13.73
N LEU A 164 -5.64 9.34 -12.79
CA LEU A 164 -5.35 9.62 -11.38
C LEU A 164 -4.53 8.51 -10.72
N LEU A 165 -4.70 7.25 -11.16
CA LEU A 165 -3.96 6.12 -10.61
C LEU A 165 -2.48 6.08 -11.09
N ILE A 166 -2.18 6.76 -12.20
CA ILE A 166 -0.82 6.84 -12.78
C ILE A 166 -0.05 8.09 -12.32
N ALA A 167 -0.75 9.15 -11.91
CA ALA A 167 -0.19 10.47 -11.55
C ALA A 167 0.75 10.41 -10.33
#